data_AF-W6M249-F1
#
_entry.id   AF-W6M249-F1
#
_cell.length_a   1.000
_cell.length_b   1.000
_cell.length_c   1.000
_cell.angle_alpha   90.00
_cell.angle_beta   90.00
_cell.angle_gamma   90.00
#
_symmetry.space_group_name_H-M   'P 1'
#
loop_
_entity.id
_entity.type
_entity.pdbx_description
1 polymer ?
#
loop_
_entity_poly.entity_id
_entity_poly.type
_entity_poly.pdbx_seq_one_letter_code
_entity_poly.pdbx_strand_id
1 'polypeptide(L)'
;MAELPFVFSVRATEALEKIQQDAQGAADALLIAAEYIQSGTPLPNDLSRWLCGAIEKSMCQPKAKRGDALLLELGFTRHHRRKAAQWYAVGTAFDYLVDQGESQNQAASQVAVDFKISESTAVRCWQKYQEARRLHDEALRNEGLSDYDPWYD
;
A
#
# COMPACT_ATOMS: atom_id res chain seq x y z
N MET A 1 35.52 -8.86 14.81
CA MET A 1 34.40 -7.98 14.45
C MET A 1 34.91 -6.56 14.59
N ALA A 2 34.73 -5.68 13.61
CA ALA A 2 35.12 -4.28 13.76
C ALA A 2 34.25 -3.66 14.87
N GLU A 3 34.87 -3.05 15.88
CA GLU A 3 34.15 -2.28 16.89
C GLU A 3 33.66 -0.99 16.24
N LEU A 4 32.36 -0.91 15.98
CA LEU A 4 31.74 0.31 15.49
C LEU A 4 31.72 1.36 16.62
N PRO A 5 32.02 2.64 16.32
CA PRO A 5 31.97 3.69 17.32
C PRO A 5 30.56 3.78 17.92
N PHE A 6 30.48 3.95 19.25
CA PHE A 6 29.18 4.04 19.91
C PHE A 6 28.50 5.37 19.57
N VAL A 7 27.44 5.30 18.75
CA VAL A 7 26.60 6.44 18.39
C VAL A 7 25.24 6.30 19.05
N PHE A 8 24.85 7.31 19.83
CA PHE A 8 23.56 7.39 20.50
C PHE A 8 22.71 8.51 19.90
N SER A 9 21.42 8.27 19.72
CA SER A 9 20.48 9.24 19.20
C SER A 9 19.11 9.08 19.85
N VAL A 10 18.71 10.08 20.63
CA VAL A 10 17.40 10.10 21.31
C VAL A 10 16.26 9.95 20.30
N ARG A 11 16.32 10.67 19.16
CA ARG A 11 15.32 10.56 18.08
C ARG A 11 15.18 9.13 17.56
N ALA A 12 16.30 8.42 17.40
CA ALA A 12 16.28 7.04 16.92
C ALA A 12 15.66 6.10 17.97
N THR A 13 16.04 6.26 19.25
CA THR A 13 15.47 5.46 20.35
C THR A 13 13.96 5.67 20.48
N GLU A 14 13.48 6.92 20.47
CA GLU A 14 12.05 7.25 20.53
C GLU A 14 11.27 6.67 19.34
N ALA A 15 11.84 6.70 18.13
CA ALA A 15 11.21 6.11 16.95
C ALA A 15 11.10 4.58 17.09
N LEU A 16 12.16 3.92 17.56
CA LEU A 16 12.18 2.48 17.78
C LEU A 16 11.16 2.03 18.85
N GLU A 17 10.99 2.79 19.93
CA GLU A 17 9.99 2.50 20.96
C GLU A 17 8.54 2.56 20.41
N LYS A 18 8.28 3.45 19.45
CA LYS A 18 6.98 3.61 18.81
C LYS A 18 6.64 2.50 17.80
N ILE A 19 7.61 1.72 17.33
CA ILE A 19 7.39 0.65 16.33
C ILE A 19 6.34 -0.37 16.81
N GLN A 20 6.31 -0.67 18.11
CA GLN A 20 5.36 -1.64 18.66
C GLN A 20 3.92 -1.10 18.72
N GLN A 21 3.76 0.22 18.65
CA GLN A 21 2.48 0.91 18.82
C GLN A 21 1.87 1.33 17.48
N ASP A 22 2.71 1.73 16.50
CA ASP A 22 2.26 2.28 15.22
C ASP A 22 3.27 2.01 14.09
N ALA A 23 2.77 1.71 12.88
CA ALA A 23 3.55 1.70 11.64
C ALA A 23 4.31 3.00 11.40
N GLN A 24 3.80 4.13 11.86
CA GLN A 24 4.48 5.41 11.71
C GLN A 24 5.84 5.41 12.44
N GLY A 25 5.96 4.74 13.59
CA GLY A 25 7.25 4.60 14.28
C GLY A 25 8.30 3.88 13.45
N ALA A 26 7.90 2.86 12.68
CA ALA A 26 8.79 2.14 11.77
C ALA A 26 9.19 3.01 10.57
N ALA A 27 8.25 3.79 10.02
CA ALA A 27 8.54 4.74 8.96
C ALA A 27 9.51 5.84 9.41
N ASP A 28 9.30 6.40 10.62
CA ASP A 28 10.18 7.42 11.20
C ASP A 28 11.58 6.88 11.45
N ALA A 29 11.71 5.65 11.98
CA ALA A 29 13.00 4.99 12.18
C ALA A 29 13.75 4.79 10.86
N LEU A 30 13.06 4.39 9.79
CA LEU A 30 13.65 4.26 8.45
C LEU A 30 14.08 5.60 7.86
N LEU A 31 13.29 6.66 8.07
CA LEU A 31 13.64 8.00 7.61
C LEU A 31 14.89 8.50 8.32
N ILE A 32 14.97 8.34 9.64
CA ILE A 32 16.17 8.66 10.42
C ILE A 32 17.35 7.86 9.89
N ALA A 33 17.21 6.56 9.65
CA ALA A 33 18.29 5.76 9.09
C ALA A 33 18.78 6.30 7.72
N ALA A 34 17.86 6.73 6.86
CA ALA A 34 18.21 7.34 5.58
C ALA A 34 18.97 8.66 5.74
N GLU A 35 18.61 9.51 6.72
CA GLU A 35 19.34 10.76 7.03
C GLU A 35 20.81 10.48 7.39
N TYR A 36 21.06 9.47 8.21
CA TYR A 36 22.43 9.07 8.60
C TYR A 36 23.21 8.48 7.42
N ILE A 37 22.59 7.62 6.62
CA ILE A 37 23.20 7.05 5.42
C ILE A 37 23.56 8.16 4.43
N GLN A 38 22.65 9.10 4.19
CA GLN A 38 22.87 10.21 3.26
C GLN A 38 23.98 11.15 3.72
N SER A 39 24.08 11.41 5.02
CA SER A 39 25.14 12.25 5.59
C SER A 39 26.48 11.53 5.73
N GLY A 40 26.56 10.23 5.41
CA GLY A 40 27.77 9.42 5.57
C GLY A 40 28.19 9.24 7.03
N THR A 41 27.26 9.44 7.97
CA THR A 41 27.54 9.32 9.40
C THR A 41 27.18 7.91 9.89
N PRO A 42 27.90 7.36 10.90
CA PRO A 42 27.57 6.05 11.43
C PRO A 42 26.17 6.04 12.05
N LEU A 43 25.38 5.00 11.74
CA LEU A 43 24.06 4.81 12.32
C LEU A 43 24.14 4.66 13.86
N PRO A 44 23.15 5.17 14.60
CA PRO A 44 23.00 4.87 16.02
C PRO A 44 22.92 3.35 16.25
N ASN A 45 23.52 2.85 17.33
CA ASN A 45 23.66 1.40 17.54
C ASN A 45 22.34 0.63 17.59
N ASP A 46 21.33 1.20 18.23
CA ASP A 46 20.03 0.52 18.34
C ASP A 46 19.35 0.45 16.97
N LEU A 47 19.50 1.51 16.17
CA LEU A 47 18.95 1.59 14.82
C LEU A 47 19.69 0.65 13.86
N SER A 48 21.02 0.57 13.96
CA SER A 48 21.83 -0.34 13.14
C SER A 48 21.53 -1.80 13.49
N ARG A 49 21.46 -2.15 14.79
CA ARG A 49 21.11 -3.49 15.25
C ARG A 49 19.70 -3.89 14.79
N TRP A 50 18.74 -2.98 14.89
CA TRP A 50 17.37 -3.22 14.44
C TRP A 50 17.32 -3.48 12.93
N LEU A 51 17.94 -2.62 12.10
CA LEU A 51 17.97 -2.78 10.64
C LEU A 51 18.68 -4.05 10.20
N CYS A 52 19.89 -4.28 10.73
CA CYS A 52 20.67 -5.48 10.40
C CYS A 52 19.91 -6.74 10.81
N GLY A 53 19.32 -6.76 12.01
CA GLY A 53 18.51 -7.89 12.47
C GLY A 53 17.31 -8.17 11.57
N ALA A 54 16.61 -7.13 11.11
CA ALA A 54 15.49 -7.28 10.18
C ALA A 54 15.94 -7.85 8.82
N ILE A 55 17.04 -7.34 8.26
CA ILE A 55 17.61 -7.82 7.00
C ILE A 55 18.06 -9.27 7.13
N GLU A 56 18.86 -9.61 8.14
CA GLU A 56 19.39 -10.96 8.34
C GLU A 56 18.28 -12.00 8.46
N LYS A 57 17.29 -11.76 9.33
CA LYS A 57 16.16 -12.67 9.51
C LYS A 57 15.32 -12.81 8.23
N SER A 58 15.11 -11.72 7.50
CA SER A 58 14.38 -11.77 6.22
C SER A 58 15.12 -12.58 5.16
N MET A 59 16.45 -12.51 5.13
CA MET A 59 17.26 -13.24 4.15
C MET A 59 17.31 -14.75 4.43
N CYS A 60 17.11 -15.18 5.68
CA CYS A 60 16.95 -16.58 6.04
C CYS A 60 15.67 -17.22 5.47
N GLN A 61 14.72 -16.43 4.97
CA GLN A 61 13.47 -16.94 4.41
C GLN A 61 13.61 -17.36 2.93
N PRO A 62 12.71 -18.24 2.43
CA PRO A 62 12.64 -18.57 1.00
C PRO A 62 12.51 -17.31 0.14
N LYS A 63 13.16 -17.29 -1.03
CA LYS A 63 13.25 -16.10 -1.90
C LYS A 63 11.91 -15.39 -2.14
N ALA A 64 10.85 -16.16 -2.37
CA ALA A 64 9.50 -15.64 -2.60
C ALA A 64 8.86 -14.93 -1.40
N LYS A 65 9.33 -15.19 -0.16
CA LYS A 65 8.77 -14.65 1.09
C LYS A 65 9.64 -13.58 1.75
N ARG A 66 10.84 -13.30 1.23
CA ARG A 66 11.79 -12.37 1.86
C ARG A 66 11.24 -10.96 2.00
N GLY A 67 10.51 -10.46 1.01
CA GLY A 67 9.90 -9.14 1.06
C GLY A 67 8.88 -9.02 2.19
N ASP A 68 7.94 -9.96 2.28
CA ASP A 68 6.96 -10.01 3.36
C ASP A 68 7.62 -10.16 4.74
N ALA A 69 8.66 -10.99 4.84
CA ALA A 69 9.41 -11.19 6.07
C ALA A 69 10.16 -9.92 6.51
N LEU A 70 10.78 -9.20 5.57
CA LEU A 70 11.45 -7.93 5.85
C LEU A 70 10.45 -6.91 6.40
N LEU A 71 9.27 -6.78 5.77
CA LEU A 71 8.23 -5.87 6.25
C LEU A 71 7.78 -6.22 7.67
N LEU A 72 7.58 -7.51 7.97
CA LEU A 72 7.20 -7.97 9.30
C LEU A 72 8.27 -7.66 10.36
N GLU A 73 9.54 -7.93 10.06
CA GLU A 73 10.64 -7.66 11.00
C GLU A 73 10.89 -6.16 11.21
N LEU A 74 10.56 -5.33 10.22
CA LEU A 74 10.54 -3.87 10.35
C LEU A 74 9.29 -3.34 11.10
N GLY A 75 8.37 -4.21 11.53
CA GLY A 75 7.17 -3.81 12.27
C GLY A 75 5.95 -3.47 11.39
N PHE A 76 6.04 -3.62 10.08
CA PHE A 76 4.90 -3.48 9.18
C PHE A 76 4.03 -4.74 9.20
N THR A 77 3.09 -4.81 10.15
CA THR A 77 2.16 -5.92 10.30
C THR A 77 1.03 -5.90 9.26
N ARG A 78 0.25 -6.99 9.20
CA ARG A 78 -0.93 -7.08 8.33
C ARG A 78 -2.00 -6.03 8.65
N HIS A 79 -2.03 -5.50 9.87
CA HIS A 79 -2.95 -4.43 10.28
C HIS A 79 -2.58 -3.08 9.68
N HIS A 80 -1.33 -2.92 9.24
CA HIS A 80 -0.82 -1.73 8.55
C HIS A 80 -1.03 -1.81 7.03
N ARG A 81 -1.72 -2.84 6.53
CA ARG A 81 -2.10 -2.90 5.12
C ARG A 81 -3.08 -1.77 4.80
N ARG A 82 -2.83 -1.07 3.70
CA ARG A 82 -3.79 -0.13 3.11
C ARG A 82 -5.13 -0.86 2.96
N LYS A 83 -6.21 -0.27 3.46
CA LYS A 83 -7.56 -0.82 3.26
C LYS A 83 -7.77 -1.07 1.77
N ALA A 84 -8.35 -2.22 1.43
CA ALA A 84 -8.68 -2.51 0.05
C ALA A 84 -9.56 -1.39 -0.50
N ALA A 85 -9.24 -0.91 -1.71
CA ALA A 85 -10.07 0.08 -2.37
C ALA A 85 -11.49 -0.48 -2.52
N GLN A 86 -12.50 0.35 -2.26
CA GLN A 86 -13.90 -0.02 -2.46
C GLN A 86 -14.16 -0.11 -3.96
N TRP A 87 -13.92 -1.29 -4.53
CA TRP A 87 -13.89 -1.50 -5.98
C TRP A 87 -15.16 -1.04 -6.68
N TYR A 88 -16.31 -1.15 -6.02
CA TYR A 88 -17.60 -0.68 -6.53
C TYR A 88 -17.61 0.84 -6.68
N ALA A 89 -17.39 1.59 -5.59
CA ALA A 89 -17.38 3.05 -5.62
C ALA A 89 -16.32 3.62 -6.57
N VAL A 90 -15.11 3.02 -6.57
CA VAL A 90 -14.04 3.39 -7.51
C VAL A 90 -14.45 3.11 -8.95
N GLY A 91 -15.07 1.95 -9.20
CA GLY A 91 -15.53 1.55 -10.54
C GLY A 91 -16.63 2.46 -11.08
N THR A 92 -17.64 2.77 -10.26
CA THR A 92 -18.73 3.68 -10.62
C THR A 92 -18.23 5.09 -10.92
N ALA A 93 -17.33 5.63 -10.09
CA ALA A 93 -16.73 6.95 -10.34
C ALA A 93 -15.91 6.97 -11.63
N PHE A 94 -15.16 5.90 -11.90
CA PHE A 94 -14.42 5.75 -13.16
C PHE A 94 -15.37 5.70 -14.35
N ASP A 95 -16.41 4.88 -14.28
CA ASP A 95 -17.40 4.70 -15.35
C ASP A 95 -18.10 6.01 -15.69
N TYR A 96 -18.49 6.76 -14.65
CA TYR A 96 -19.08 8.08 -14.81
C TYR A 96 -18.20 9.03 -15.61
N LEU A 97 -16.90 9.12 -15.33
CA LEU A 97 -15.97 9.99 -16.06
C LEU A 97 -15.82 9.56 -17.53
N VAL A 98 -15.76 8.25 -17.78
CA VAL A 98 -15.71 7.71 -19.15
C VAL A 98 -17.00 8.02 -19.90
N ASP A 99 -18.16 7.91 -19.26
CA ASP A 99 -19.47 8.25 -19.83
C ASP A 99 -19.62 9.75 -20.08
N GLN A 100 -18.96 10.62 -19.30
CA GLN A 100 -18.82 12.06 -19.59
C GLN A 100 -17.86 12.36 -20.76
N GLY A 101 -17.24 11.34 -21.35
CA GLY A 101 -16.36 11.46 -22.51
C GLY A 101 -14.88 11.64 -22.16
N GLU A 102 -14.47 11.46 -20.89
CA GLU A 102 -13.05 11.48 -20.55
C GLU A 102 -12.32 10.26 -21.11
N SER A 103 -11.05 10.44 -21.47
CA SER A 103 -10.20 9.29 -21.80
C SER A 103 -9.96 8.43 -20.56
N GLN A 104 -9.80 7.11 -20.75
CA GLN A 104 -9.50 6.20 -19.64
C GLN A 104 -8.28 6.61 -18.83
N ASN A 105 -7.27 7.24 -19.46
CA ASN A 105 -6.08 7.72 -18.76
C ASN A 105 -6.39 8.92 -17.85
N GLN A 106 -7.25 9.84 -18.31
CA GLN A 106 -7.70 10.98 -17.49
C GLN A 106 -8.58 10.51 -16.35
N ALA A 107 -9.57 9.65 -16.62
CA ALA A 107 -10.43 9.06 -15.60
C ALA A 107 -9.62 8.29 -14.55
N ALA A 108 -8.63 7.49 -14.97
CA ALA A 108 -7.73 6.78 -14.06
C ALA A 108 -6.92 7.72 -13.18
N SER A 109 -6.39 8.81 -13.75
CA SER A 109 -5.62 9.81 -13.01
C SER A 109 -6.49 10.52 -11.97
N GLN A 110 -7.70 10.95 -12.36
CA GLN A 110 -8.62 11.66 -11.50
C GLN A 110 -9.10 10.77 -10.34
N VAL A 111 -9.58 9.55 -10.65
CA VAL A 111 -10.02 8.58 -9.64
C VAL A 111 -8.88 8.17 -8.71
N ALA A 112 -7.64 8.07 -9.21
CA ALA A 112 -6.48 7.77 -8.38
C ALA A 112 -6.24 8.85 -7.32
N VAL A 113 -6.42 10.13 -7.68
CA VAL A 113 -6.33 11.27 -6.74
C VAL A 113 -7.47 11.21 -5.73
N ASP A 114 -8.71 11.11 -6.20
CA ASP A 114 -9.91 11.23 -5.36
C ASP A 114 -9.98 10.11 -4.30
N PHE A 115 -9.65 8.88 -4.70
CA PHE A 115 -9.68 7.73 -3.81
C PHE A 115 -8.34 7.46 -3.12
N LYS A 116 -7.30 8.28 -3.38
CA LYS A 116 -5.93 8.07 -2.92
C LYS A 116 -5.50 6.62 -3.20
N ILE A 117 -5.44 6.22 -4.45
CA ILE A 117 -4.98 4.90 -4.91
C ILE A 117 -4.03 5.07 -6.11
N SER A 118 -3.41 3.98 -6.58
CA SER A 118 -2.67 4.05 -7.84
C SER A 118 -3.63 4.02 -9.05
N GLU A 119 -3.25 4.63 -10.16
CA GLU A 119 -3.99 4.53 -11.43
C GLU A 119 -4.22 3.07 -11.85
N SER A 120 -3.19 2.23 -11.70
CA SER A 120 -3.30 0.78 -11.96
C SER A 120 -4.34 0.09 -11.07
N THR A 121 -4.53 0.57 -9.83
CA THR A 121 -5.58 0.06 -8.94
C THR A 121 -6.95 0.58 -9.37
N ALA A 122 -7.05 1.85 -9.80
CA ALA A 122 -8.29 2.42 -10.33
C ALA A 122 -8.79 1.65 -11.56
N VAL A 123 -7.91 1.42 -12.54
CA VAL A 123 -8.24 0.64 -13.76
C VAL A 123 -8.67 -0.78 -13.40
N ARG A 124 -7.95 -1.46 -12.50
CA ARG A 124 -8.32 -2.82 -12.04
C ARG A 124 -9.68 -2.85 -11.35
N CYS A 125 -10.01 -1.82 -10.55
CA CYS A 125 -11.32 -1.70 -9.91
C CYS A 125 -12.43 -1.47 -10.95
N TRP A 126 -12.20 -0.63 -11.95
CA TRP A 126 -13.14 -0.40 -13.05
C TRP A 126 -13.38 -1.66 -13.88
N GLN A 127 -12.34 -2.43 -14.22
CA GLN A 127 -12.49 -3.72 -14.90
C GLN A 127 -13.37 -4.71 -14.11
N LYS A 128 -13.15 -4.79 -12.79
CA LYS A 128 -13.97 -5.62 -11.91
C LYS A 128 -15.42 -5.14 -11.84
N TYR A 129 -15.64 -3.83 -11.88
CA TYR A 129 -16.96 -3.23 -11.94
C TYR A 129 -17.69 -3.55 -13.24
N GLN A 130 -17.01 -3.39 -14.38
CA GLN A 130 -17.53 -3.74 -15.70
C GLN A 130 -17.90 -5.22 -15.80
N GLU A 131 -17.08 -6.12 -15.25
CA GLU A 131 -17.41 -7.55 -15.18
C GLU A 131 -18.66 -7.82 -14.34
N ALA A 132 -18.78 -7.18 -13.17
CA ALA A 132 -19.94 -7.32 -12.30
C ALA A 132 -21.22 -6.79 -12.97
N ARG A 133 -21.14 -5.63 -13.65
CA ARG A 133 -22.23 -5.03 -14.42
C ARG A 133 -22.69 -5.97 -15.53
N ARG A 134 -21.75 -6.50 -16.34
CA ARG A 134 -22.05 -7.48 -17.39
C ARG A 134 -22.76 -8.72 -16.85
N LEU A 135 -22.28 -9.30 -15.75
CA LEU A 135 -22.88 -10.50 -15.15
C LEU A 135 -24.30 -10.23 -14.64
N HIS A 136 -24.51 -9.05 -14.05
CA HIS A 136 -25.82 -8.63 -13.59
C HIS A 136 -26.80 -8.43 -14.76
N ASP A 137 -26.37 -7.77 -15.83
CA ASP A 137 -27.19 -7.54 -17.02
C ASP A 137 -27.54 -8.86 -17.74
N GLU A 138 -26.60 -9.82 -17.76
CA GLU A 138 -26.83 -11.18 -18.25
C GLU A 138 -27.87 -11.93 -17.39
N ALA A 139 -27.82 -11.79 -16.07
CA ALA A 139 -28.80 -12.39 -15.16
C ALA A 139 -30.21 -11.81 -15.42
N LEU A 140 -30.35 -10.49 -15.51
CA LEU A 140 -31.63 -9.83 -15.79
C LEU A 140 -32.22 -10.26 -17.13
N ARG A 141 -31.40 -10.39 -18.17
CA ARG A 141 -31.84 -10.88 -19.48
C ARG A 141 -32.35 -12.32 -19.42
N ASN A 142 -31.66 -13.20 -18.69
CA ASN A 142 -32.06 -14.60 -18.54
C ASN A 142 -33.37 -14.77 -17.75
N GLU A 143 -33.67 -13.83 -16.84
CA GLU A 143 -34.90 -13.80 -16.06
C GLU A 143 -36.07 -13.09 -16.77
N GLY A 144 -35.85 -12.58 -18.00
CA GLY A 144 -36.88 -11.88 -18.77
C GLY A 144 -37.19 -10.47 -18.29
N LEU A 145 -36.32 -9.89 -17.44
CA LEU A 145 -36.42 -8.54 -16.86
C LEU A 145 -35.56 -7.53 -17.64
N SER A 146 -35.56 -7.64 -18.97
CA SER A 146 -34.68 -6.87 -19.87
C SER A 146 -34.82 -5.35 -19.79
N ASP A 147 -35.93 -4.83 -19.25
CA ASP A 147 -36.25 -3.39 -19.21
C ASP A 147 -35.97 -2.74 -17.84
N TYR A 148 -35.40 -3.46 -16.87
CA TYR A 148 -35.03 -2.92 -15.56
C TYR A 148 -33.55 -2.52 -15.53
N ASP A 149 -33.26 -1.22 -15.40
CA ASP A 149 -31.90 -0.70 -15.18
C ASP A 149 -31.76 -0.18 -13.74
N PRO A 150 -31.31 -1.02 -12.77
CA PRO A 150 -31.14 -0.60 -11.39
C PRO A 150 -29.92 0.29 -11.15
N TRP A 151 -29.15 0.63 -12.18
CA TRP A 151 -27.91 1.38 -12.02
C TRP A 151 -28.09 2.90 -12.17
N TYR A 152 -29.29 3.36 -12.52
CA TYR A 152 -29.62 4.76 -12.80
C TYR A 152 -30.78 5.35 -11.97
N ASP A 153 -31.18 4.68 -10.88
CA ASP A 153 -32.13 5.21 -9.87
C ASP A 153 -31.41 5.91 -8.69
#